data_AF-A0A1C6L647-F1
#
_entry.id   AF-A0A1C6L647-F1
#
_cell.length_a   1.000
_cell.length_b   1.000
_cell.length_c   1.000
_cell.angle_alpha   90.00
_cell.angle_beta   90.00
_cell.angle_gamma   90.00
#
_symmetry.space_group_name_H-M   'P 1'
#
loop_
_entity.id
_entity.type
_entity.pdbx_description
1 polymer ?
#
loop_
_entity_poly.entity_id
_entity_poly.type
_entity_poly.pdbx_seq_one_letter_code
_entity_poly.pdbx_strand_id
1 'polypeptide(L)'
;MSKFIPGKLFVEYKDNVDINTQKEERKYTLTHSDETADLFLTIGKKYDYEKTNETRDEVLVEWKVVDGRNILSIYIQVSLDSSITKTIIRDKVFREELPLALNAIVYGEKDFLNENPELYKATVIINFKSEISKYNKVEEWGIVADYLKEESRCNKHSAKLYVKENKNDDIEEALIRVLSLYIKIQVNIFAGREASYCLKDAEVLYSKKIDKAEYLPDEFEVGIGLKIGNPTPLYNNFIIIFLIKDNVINIKDSKMINM
;
A
#
# COMPACT_ATOMS: atom_id res chain seq x y z
N MET A 1 -1.56 11.66 -4.71
CA MET A 1 -0.39 11.67 -3.81
C MET A 1 -0.33 13.00 -3.08
N SER A 2 -0.55 12.92 -1.78
CA SER A 2 -0.36 14.01 -0.82
C SER A 2 1.12 14.40 -0.79
N LYS A 3 1.43 15.70 -0.90
CA LYS A 3 2.81 16.20 -0.76
C LYS A 3 3.10 16.36 0.74
N PHE A 4 4.25 15.88 1.22
CA PHE A 4 4.60 16.02 2.63
C PHE A 4 4.88 17.48 3.01
N ILE A 5 4.07 18.03 3.92
CA ILE A 5 4.16 19.40 4.43
C ILE A 5 4.73 19.35 5.86
N PRO A 6 5.93 19.91 6.14
CA PRO A 6 6.52 19.86 7.47
C PRO A 6 5.62 20.41 8.58
N GLY A 7 4.88 21.50 8.28
CA GLY A 7 4.01 22.16 9.25
C GLY A 7 2.76 21.38 9.64
N LYS A 8 2.51 20.22 9.03
CA LYS A 8 1.43 19.29 9.39
C LYS A 8 1.92 18.07 10.17
N LEU A 9 3.22 17.99 10.46
CA LEU A 9 3.76 16.94 11.32
C LEU A 9 3.89 17.44 12.75
N PHE A 10 3.26 16.71 13.67
CA PHE A 10 3.38 16.90 15.10
C PHE A 10 4.15 15.72 15.68
N VAL A 11 5.27 16.00 16.36
CA VAL A 11 6.13 14.99 16.96
C VAL A 11 5.98 15.04 18.48
N GLU A 12 5.72 13.89 19.10
CA GLU A 12 5.62 13.73 20.55
C GLU A 12 6.62 12.68 21.04
N TYR A 13 7.31 12.99 22.14
CA TYR A 13 8.24 12.07 22.79
C TYR A 13 7.61 11.50 24.07
N LYS A 14 7.63 10.16 24.22
CA LYS A 14 7.14 9.42 25.40
C LYS A 14 8.27 8.61 26.05
N ASP A 15 8.01 8.05 27.21
CA ASP A 15 8.91 7.11 27.92
C ASP A 15 10.32 7.66 28.23
N ASN A 16 10.44 8.99 28.39
CA ASN A 16 11.71 9.69 28.55
C ASN A 16 12.71 9.42 27.41
N VAL A 17 12.22 9.17 26.19
CA VAL A 17 13.07 9.16 25.00
C VAL A 17 13.58 10.58 24.76
N ASP A 18 14.90 10.68 24.61
CA ASP A 18 15.64 11.91 24.31
C ASP A 18 16.61 11.64 23.16
N ILE A 19 17.45 12.61 22.79
CA ILE A 19 18.42 12.45 21.70
C ILE A 19 19.47 11.35 21.95
N ASN A 20 19.83 11.09 23.21
CA ASN A 20 20.85 10.10 23.59
C ASN A 20 20.31 8.66 23.64
N THR A 21 18.99 8.49 23.59
CA THR A 21 18.36 7.18 23.62
C THR A 21 18.77 6.37 22.39
N GLN A 22 19.25 5.14 22.63
CA GLN A 22 19.77 4.25 21.58
C GLN A 22 18.68 3.91 20.55
N LYS A 23 19.08 3.75 19.28
CA LYS A 23 18.14 3.49 18.17
C LYS A 23 17.28 2.24 18.41
N GLU A 24 17.84 1.19 19.01
CA GLU A 24 17.17 -0.08 19.28
C GLU A 24 16.04 0.06 20.31
N GLU A 25 16.17 1.05 21.20
CA GLU A 25 15.14 1.37 22.20
C GLU A 25 14.02 2.24 21.62
N ARG A 26 14.22 2.89 20.48
CA ARG A 26 13.21 3.77 19.88
C ARG A 26 12.17 2.98 19.10
N LYS A 27 10.91 3.26 19.41
CA LYS A 27 9.72 2.80 18.69
C LYS A 27 8.95 4.02 18.19
N TYR A 28 8.47 3.93 16.97
CA TYR A 28 7.72 4.99 16.32
C TYR A 28 6.30 4.52 16.04
N THR A 29 5.33 5.37 16.34
CA THR A 29 3.94 5.18 15.96
C THR A 29 3.48 6.43 15.23
N LEU A 30 3.33 6.32 13.91
CA LEU A 30 2.79 7.39 13.08
C LEU A 30 1.31 7.14 12.83
N THR A 31 0.47 8.12 13.16
CA THR A 31 -0.96 8.14 12.83
C THR A 31 -1.30 9.40 12.04
N HIS A 32 -2.52 9.44 11.49
CA HIS A 32 -2.98 10.58 10.71
C HIS A 32 -4.45 10.91 10.98
N SER A 33 -4.83 12.14 10.64
CA SER A 33 -6.22 12.60 10.66
C SER A 33 -6.75 12.70 9.24
N ASP A 34 -7.81 11.94 8.94
CA ASP A 34 -8.50 12.01 7.64
C ASP A 34 -9.12 13.41 7.39
N GLU A 35 -9.55 14.10 8.45
CA GLU A 35 -10.23 15.40 8.35
C GLU A 35 -9.26 16.55 8.06
N THR A 36 -8.11 16.56 8.74
CA THR A 36 -7.16 17.68 8.66
C THR A 36 -5.93 17.38 7.81
N ALA A 37 -5.72 16.10 7.45
CA ALA A 37 -4.50 15.58 6.85
C ALA A 37 -3.23 15.86 7.69
N ASP A 38 -3.40 16.00 9.01
CA ASP A 38 -2.28 16.13 9.93
C ASP A 38 -1.68 14.77 10.24
N LEU A 39 -0.37 14.76 10.48
CA LEU A 39 0.42 13.58 10.81
C LEU A 39 0.93 13.69 12.26
N PHE A 40 0.80 12.62 13.02
CA PHE A 40 1.21 12.57 14.42
C PHE A 40 2.22 11.44 14.60
N LEU A 41 3.47 11.80 14.91
CA LEU A 41 4.55 10.85 15.16
C LEU A 41 4.83 10.78 16.66
N THR A 42 4.48 9.68 17.31
CA THR A 42 4.95 9.38 18.66
C THR A 42 6.28 8.62 18.61
N ILE A 43 7.27 9.07 19.36
CA ILE A 43 8.57 8.43 19.55
C ILE A 43 8.66 8.00 21.03
N GLY A 44 8.72 6.70 21.30
CA GLY A 44 8.74 6.15 22.66
C GLY A 44 9.62 4.91 22.77
N LYS A 45 9.64 4.28 23.94
CA LYS A 45 10.31 2.98 24.13
C LYS A 45 9.40 1.80 23.75
N LYS A 46 8.11 2.09 23.56
CA LYS A 46 7.05 1.17 23.14
C LYS A 46 6.20 1.84 22.07
N TYR A 47 5.50 1.04 21.27
CA TYR A 47 4.49 1.56 20.36
C TYR A 47 3.32 2.18 21.14
N ASP A 48 2.83 3.30 20.65
CA ASP A 48 1.74 4.07 21.27
C ASP A 48 0.38 3.51 20.84
N TYR A 49 0.06 2.30 21.32
CA TYR A 49 -1.19 1.61 20.96
C TYR A 49 -2.45 2.37 21.42
N GLU A 50 -2.35 3.28 22.38
CA GLU A 50 -3.46 4.13 22.80
C GLU A 50 -3.90 5.12 21.71
N LYS A 51 -3.00 5.46 20.77
CA LYS A 51 -3.31 6.31 19.61
C LYS A 51 -3.70 5.54 18.36
N THR A 52 -3.62 4.22 18.40
CA THR A 52 -4.11 3.36 17.31
C THR A 52 -5.62 3.18 17.43
N ASN A 53 -6.28 2.92 16.33
CA ASN A 53 -7.73 2.74 16.28
C ASN A 53 -8.09 1.40 15.62
N GLU A 54 -9.39 1.10 15.51
CA GLU A 54 -9.88 -0.12 14.87
C GLU A 54 -9.61 -0.15 13.35
N THR A 55 -9.41 1.01 12.71
CA THR A 55 -9.04 1.07 11.29
C THR A 55 -7.58 0.68 11.06
N ARG A 56 -6.76 0.69 12.12
CA ARG A 56 -5.37 0.22 12.13
C ARG A 56 -4.49 0.93 11.10
N ASP A 57 -4.78 2.18 10.79
CA ASP A 57 -4.07 2.96 9.77
C ASP A 57 -2.71 3.50 10.24
N GLU A 58 -2.27 3.13 11.44
CA GLU A 58 -0.96 3.50 11.93
C GLU A 58 0.18 2.83 11.15
N VAL A 59 1.32 3.51 11.13
CA VAL A 59 2.60 2.98 10.68
C VAL A 59 3.50 2.81 11.89
N LEU A 60 3.88 1.56 12.18
CA LEU A 60 4.77 1.22 13.30
C LEU A 60 6.18 1.02 12.79
N VAL A 61 7.17 1.60 13.48
CA VAL A 61 8.57 1.53 13.04
C VAL A 61 9.51 1.21 14.19
N GLU A 62 10.57 0.47 13.88
CA GLU A 62 11.69 0.25 14.79
C GLU A 62 13.00 0.11 14.02
N TRP A 63 14.11 0.38 14.71
CA TRP A 63 15.44 0.07 14.21
C TRP A 63 15.81 -1.38 14.53
N LYS A 64 16.50 -2.03 13.59
CA LYS A 64 17.09 -3.36 13.77
C LYS A 64 18.50 -3.39 13.22
N VAL A 65 19.28 -4.36 13.71
CA VAL A 65 20.55 -4.75 13.12
C VAL A 65 20.43 -6.20 12.67
N VAL A 66 20.60 -6.45 11.37
CA VAL A 66 20.59 -7.81 10.78
C VAL A 66 21.86 -7.99 9.99
N ASP A 67 22.64 -9.02 10.32
CA ASP A 67 23.96 -9.30 9.73
C ASP A 67 24.89 -8.06 9.71
N GLY A 68 24.89 -7.29 10.80
CA GLY A 68 25.70 -6.08 10.94
C GLY A 68 25.22 -4.87 10.12
N ARG A 69 24.06 -4.96 9.45
CA ARG A 69 23.47 -3.86 8.68
C ARG A 69 22.31 -3.23 9.45
N ASN A 70 22.27 -1.90 9.46
CA ASN A 70 21.15 -1.14 10.02
C ASN A 70 19.93 -1.26 9.11
N ILE A 71 18.78 -1.56 9.71
CA ILE A 71 17.50 -1.68 9.03
C ILE A 71 16.48 -0.81 9.76
N LEU A 72 15.77 0.03 9.02
CA LEU A 72 14.54 0.66 9.48
C LEU A 72 13.38 -0.27 9.10
N SER A 73 12.81 -0.97 10.09
CA SER A 73 11.71 -1.91 9.89
C SER A 73 10.37 -1.23 10.12
N ILE A 74 9.54 -1.17 9.09
CA ILE A 74 8.19 -0.60 9.12
C ILE A 74 7.19 -1.76 9.10
N TYR A 75 6.12 -1.64 9.88
CA TYR A 75 5.01 -2.59 9.90
C TYR A 75 3.70 -1.88 9.63
N ILE A 76 2.94 -2.42 8.68
CA ILE A 76 1.60 -1.96 8.33
C ILE A 76 0.66 -3.15 8.25
N GLN A 77 -0.54 -3.00 8.79
CA GLN A 77 -1.56 -4.04 8.75
C GLN A 77 -2.38 -3.86 7.48
N VAL A 78 -2.29 -4.74 6.48
CA VAL A 78 -3.03 -4.58 5.22
C VAL A 78 -4.36 -5.35 5.15
N SER A 79 -4.59 -6.31 6.04
CA SER A 79 -5.90 -6.96 6.19
C SER A 79 -6.39 -6.87 7.63
N LEU A 80 -7.66 -6.48 7.83
CA LEU A 80 -8.32 -6.46 9.14
C LEU A 80 -9.31 -7.60 9.32
N ASP A 81 -9.72 -8.19 8.20
CA ASP A 81 -10.62 -9.33 8.10
C ASP A 81 -10.20 -10.19 6.89
N SER A 82 -10.94 -11.27 6.65
CA SER A 82 -10.70 -12.17 5.52
C SER A 82 -11.19 -11.62 4.17
N SER A 83 -11.60 -10.34 4.08
CA SER A 83 -12.05 -9.72 2.85
C SER A 83 -10.87 -9.38 1.94
N ILE A 84 -10.76 -10.15 0.85
CA ILE A 84 -9.80 -9.91 -0.22
C ILE A 84 -9.94 -8.52 -0.84
N THR A 85 -11.17 -8.03 -1.05
CA THR A 85 -11.42 -6.74 -1.68
C THR A 85 -10.94 -5.58 -0.81
N LYS A 86 -11.25 -5.62 0.50
CA LYS A 86 -10.76 -4.61 1.44
C LYS A 86 -9.24 -4.62 1.52
N THR A 87 -8.65 -5.81 1.57
CA THR A 87 -7.19 -6.00 1.61
C THR A 87 -6.51 -5.42 0.37
N ILE A 88 -7.06 -5.65 -0.83
CA ILE A 88 -6.54 -5.08 -2.08
C ILE A 88 -6.55 -3.55 -2.05
N ILE A 89 -7.67 -2.95 -1.66
CA ILE A 89 -7.81 -1.49 -1.61
C ILE A 89 -6.82 -0.93 -0.59
N ARG A 90 -6.71 -1.57 0.57
CA ARG A 90 -5.87 -1.14 1.68
C ARG A 90 -4.37 -1.28 1.39
N ASP A 91 -3.92 -2.41 0.84
CA ASP A 91 -2.54 -2.61 0.36
C ASP A 91 -2.17 -1.51 -0.63
N LYS A 92 -3.07 -1.20 -1.57
CA LYS A 92 -2.87 -0.14 -2.55
C LYS A 92 -2.75 1.25 -1.93
N VAL A 93 -3.68 1.63 -1.03
CA VAL A 93 -3.64 2.93 -0.34
C VAL A 93 -2.35 3.08 0.47
N PHE A 94 -1.94 2.05 1.22
CA PHE A 94 -0.67 2.11 1.95
C PHE A 94 0.52 2.30 1.02
N ARG A 95 0.59 1.57 -0.10
CA ARG A 95 1.70 1.74 -1.06
C ARG A 95 1.78 3.15 -1.63
N GLU A 96 0.64 3.78 -1.86
CA GLU A 96 0.56 5.16 -2.35
C GLU A 96 0.98 6.19 -1.29
N GLU A 97 0.63 5.97 -0.02
CA GLU A 97 0.90 6.90 1.09
C GLU A 97 2.22 6.60 1.83
N LEU A 98 2.85 5.44 1.61
CA LEU A 98 4.13 5.06 2.22
C LEU A 98 5.23 6.11 2.04
N PRO A 99 5.42 6.72 0.85
CA PRO A 99 6.39 7.81 0.70
C PRO A 99 6.11 9.01 1.60
N LEU A 100 4.84 9.38 1.81
CA LEU A 100 4.47 10.45 2.74
C LEU A 100 4.85 10.05 4.18
N ALA A 101 4.46 8.86 4.60
CA ALA A 101 4.72 8.35 5.94
C ALA A 101 6.22 8.27 6.23
N LEU A 102 7.01 7.69 5.32
CA LEU A 102 8.46 7.56 5.45
C LEU A 102 9.15 8.93 5.52
N ASN A 103 8.75 9.89 4.68
CA ASN A 103 9.27 11.24 4.78
C ASN A 103 8.93 11.91 6.12
N ALA A 104 7.73 11.67 6.66
CA ALA A 104 7.31 12.21 7.95
C ALA A 104 8.13 11.63 9.10
N ILE A 105 8.36 10.31 9.10
CA ILE A 105 9.20 9.62 10.09
C ILE A 105 10.64 10.15 10.04
N VAL A 106 11.25 10.16 8.84
CA VAL A 106 12.63 10.61 8.66
C VAL A 106 12.80 12.09 9.02
N TYR A 107 11.84 12.94 8.65
CA TYR A 107 11.86 14.35 9.03
C TYR A 107 11.64 14.58 10.53
N GLY A 108 10.76 13.81 11.16
CA GLY A 108 10.53 13.87 12.60
C GLY A 108 11.76 13.43 13.43
N GLU A 109 12.55 12.51 12.89
CA GLU A 109 13.76 11.95 13.52
C GLU A 109 15.06 12.65 13.11
N LYS A 110 14.98 13.76 12.37
CA LYS A 110 16.14 14.40 11.73
C LYS A 110 17.29 14.72 12.69
N ASP A 111 16.98 15.16 13.91
CA ASP A 111 18.01 15.57 14.87
C ASP A 111 18.80 14.35 15.36
N PHE A 112 18.11 13.24 15.64
CA PHE A 112 18.73 11.97 16.00
C PHE A 112 19.56 11.39 14.84
N LEU A 113 19.03 11.45 13.62
CA LEU A 113 19.75 11.00 12.42
C LEU A 113 21.01 11.84 12.14
N ASN A 114 21.00 13.13 12.47
CA ASN A 114 22.18 13.99 12.35
C ASN A 114 23.29 13.61 13.33
N GLU A 115 22.95 13.14 14.53
CA GLU A 115 23.93 12.61 15.49
C GLU A 115 24.38 11.19 15.16
N ASN A 116 23.61 10.44 14.37
CA ASN A 116 23.87 9.06 13.98
C ASN A 116 23.85 8.89 12.44
N PRO A 117 24.79 9.54 11.72
CA PRO A 117 24.75 9.67 10.27
C PRO A 117 24.90 8.33 9.52
N GLU A 118 25.38 7.27 10.16
CA GLU A 118 25.41 5.93 9.58
C GLU A 118 24.01 5.36 9.30
N LEU A 119 22.99 5.88 10.00
CA LEU A 119 21.60 5.46 9.82
C LEU A 119 20.98 5.97 8.52
N TYR A 120 21.55 7.00 7.89
CA TYR A 120 21.12 7.43 6.56
C TYR A 120 21.31 6.34 5.49
N LYS A 121 22.26 5.41 5.71
CA LYS A 121 22.50 4.26 4.82
C LYS A 121 21.69 3.02 5.21
N ALA A 122 20.86 3.10 6.25
CA ALA A 122 20.06 1.97 6.67
C ALA A 122 19.01 1.61 5.60
N THR A 123 18.85 0.32 5.37
CA THR A 123 17.84 -0.20 4.43
C THR A 123 16.45 -0.02 5.04
N VAL A 124 15.50 0.46 4.25
CA VAL A 124 14.09 0.58 4.62
C VAL A 124 13.39 -0.71 4.21
N ILE A 125 12.85 -1.44 5.20
CA ILE A 125 12.12 -2.69 4.98
C ILE A 125 10.67 -2.51 5.43
N ILE A 126 9.74 -2.72 4.51
CA ILE A 126 8.30 -2.68 4.80
C ILE A 126 7.78 -4.10 4.99
N ASN A 127 7.11 -4.34 6.11
CA ASN A 127 6.44 -5.58 6.46
C ASN A 127 4.92 -5.37 6.31
N PHE A 128 4.39 -5.74 5.14
CA PHE A 128 2.95 -5.77 4.86
C PHE A 128 2.36 -7.00 5.55
N LYS A 129 1.61 -6.81 6.64
CA LYS A 129 1.01 -7.90 7.41
C LYS A 129 -0.39 -8.21 6.90
N SER A 130 -0.59 -9.45 6.45
CA SER A 130 -1.91 -9.92 6.01
C SER A 130 -2.16 -11.37 6.41
N GLU A 131 -3.43 -11.72 6.61
CA GLU A 131 -3.89 -13.11 6.66
C GLU A 131 -3.94 -13.74 5.25
N ILE A 132 -4.04 -12.92 4.20
CA ILE A 132 -4.03 -13.37 2.81
C ILE A 132 -2.58 -13.45 2.34
N SER A 133 -2.09 -14.66 2.08
CA SER A 133 -0.69 -14.93 1.73
C SER A 133 -0.12 -14.03 0.64
N LYS A 134 -0.92 -13.71 -0.39
CA LYS A 134 -0.53 -12.80 -1.48
C LYS A 134 -0.15 -11.39 -1.00
N TYR A 135 -0.73 -10.89 0.09
CA TYR A 135 -0.50 -9.55 0.62
C TYR A 135 0.36 -9.55 1.89
N ASN A 136 0.74 -10.74 2.39
CA ASN A 136 1.70 -10.86 3.48
C ASN A 136 3.13 -10.84 2.92
N LYS A 137 3.69 -9.64 2.75
CA LYS A 137 4.97 -9.43 2.04
C LYS A 137 5.97 -8.67 2.89
N VAL A 138 7.25 -8.96 2.65
CA VAL A 138 8.38 -8.16 3.15
C VAL A 138 9.10 -7.62 1.92
N GLU A 139 9.26 -6.29 1.86
CA GLU A 139 9.80 -5.60 0.69
C GLU A 139 10.87 -4.60 1.09
N GLU A 140 11.90 -4.46 0.25
CA GLU A 140 12.89 -3.41 0.36
C GLU A 140 12.41 -2.14 -0.38
N TRP A 141 12.47 -1.00 0.31
CA TRP A 141 11.99 0.29 -0.16
C TRP A 141 13.11 1.33 -0.21
N GLY A 142 14.35 0.91 -0.50
CA GLY A 142 15.51 1.79 -0.60
C GLY A 142 16.19 2.05 0.74
N ILE A 143 16.73 3.25 0.92
CA ILE A 143 17.46 3.64 2.12
C ILE A 143 16.88 4.90 2.78
N VAL A 144 17.17 5.11 4.05
CA VAL A 144 16.67 6.27 4.81
C VAL A 144 16.98 7.61 4.12
N ALA A 145 18.16 7.73 3.50
CA ALA A 145 18.56 8.94 2.78
C ALA A 145 17.64 9.31 1.59
N ASP A 146 16.90 8.35 1.03
CA ASP A 146 15.97 8.60 -0.08
C ASP A 146 14.78 9.48 0.35
N TYR A 147 14.57 9.66 1.66
CA TYR A 147 13.42 10.33 2.27
C TYR A 147 13.75 11.67 2.98
N LEU A 148 14.89 12.30 2.67
CA LEU A 148 15.38 13.54 3.33
C LEU A 148 14.87 14.89 2.77
N LYS A 149 13.98 14.92 1.75
CA LYS A 149 13.44 16.11 1.01
C LYS A 149 14.46 16.95 0.19
N GLU A 150 14.13 17.86 -0.75
CA GLU A 150 12.91 18.48 -1.31
C GLU A 150 12.85 18.29 -2.86
N GLU A 151 11.78 18.75 -3.53
CA GLU A 151 11.48 18.68 -4.98
C GLU A 151 12.60 18.30 -5.97
N SER A 152 12.23 17.48 -6.96
CA SER A 152 12.97 17.13 -8.19
C SER A 152 13.98 15.99 -8.13
N ARG A 153 13.54 14.82 -7.63
CA ARG A 153 13.82 13.58 -8.35
C ARG A 153 12.49 12.85 -8.54
N CYS A 154 12.00 12.79 -9.78
CA CYS A 154 11.04 11.74 -10.15
C CYS A 154 11.58 10.44 -9.56
N ASN A 155 10.80 9.81 -8.69
CA ASN A 155 11.06 8.48 -8.18
C ASN A 155 11.10 7.51 -9.37
N LYS A 156 12.23 7.47 -10.07
CA LYS A 156 12.54 6.47 -11.10
C LYS A 156 12.82 5.10 -10.47
N HIS A 157 12.83 5.02 -9.13
CA HIS A 157 13.10 3.79 -8.39
C HIS A 157 11.85 3.10 -7.82
N SER A 158 10.77 3.83 -7.49
CA SER A 158 9.54 3.18 -6.97
C SER A 158 8.80 2.33 -8.02
N ALA A 159 9.09 2.54 -9.31
CA ALA A 159 8.51 1.74 -10.39
C ALA A 159 9.21 0.38 -10.63
N LYS A 160 10.34 0.08 -9.96
CA LYS A 160 11.12 -1.15 -10.21
C LYS A 160 10.99 -2.26 -9.17
N LEU A 161 10.28 -2.01 -8.06
CA LEU A 161 10.17 -2.96 -6.94
C LEU A 161 8.77 -3.53 -6.71
N TYR A 162 7.83 -3.32 -7.64
CA TYR A 162 6.83 -4.35 -7.87
C TYR A 162 7.60 -5.54 -8.44
N VAL A 163 8.05 -6.43 -7.57
CA VAL A 163 8.37 -7.79 -7.93
C VAL A 163 7.13 -8.32 -8.62
N LYS A 164 7.14 -8.23 -9.96
CA LYS A 164 6.26 -8.97 -10.85
C LYS A 164 6.63 -10.41 -10.55
N GLU A 165 6.00 -10.98 -9.51
CA GLU A 165 5.93 -12.43 -9.36
C GLU A 165 5.53 -12.92 -10.74
N ASN A 166 6.35 -13.81 -11.30
CA ASN A 166 6.18 -14.40 -12.62
C ASN A 166 4.83 -15.13 -12.70
N LYS A 167 3.75 -14.36 -12.84
CA LYS A 167 2.44 -14.80 -13.25
C LYS A 167 2.47 -14.82 -14.77
N ASN A 168 1.96 -15.90 -15.35
CA ASN A 168 1.86 -16.06 -16.79
C ASN A 168 1.07 -14.88 -17.38
N ASP A 169 1.80 -13.88 -17.89
CA ASP A 169 1.29 -12.65 -18.51
C ASP A 169 0.23 -13.01 -19.56
N ASP A 170 0.46 -14.08 -20.32
CA ASP A 170 -0.41 -14.57 -21.38
C ASP A 170 -1.79 -15.04 -20.86
N ILE A 171 -1.87 -15.67 -19.69
CA ILE A 171 -3.15 -16.18 -19.13
C ILE A 171 -3.96 -15.01 -18.58
N GLU A 172 -3.32 -14.10 -17.86
CA GLU A 172 -3.97 -12.90 -17.34
C GLU A 172 -4.44 -12.00 -18.49
N GLU A 173 -3.62 -11.83 -19.53
CA GLU A 173 -4.00 -11.11 -20.75
C GLU A 173 -5.18 -11.78 -21.45
N ALA A 174 -5.15 -13.11 -21.62
CA ALA A 174 -6.26 -13.85 -22.21
C ALA A 174 -7.55 -13.68 -21.40
N LEU A 175 -7.48 -13.73 -20.07
CA LEU A 175 -8.62 -13.53 -19.18
C LEU A 175 -9.18 -12.11 -19.30
N ILE A 176 -8.32 -11.08 -19.31
CA ILE A 176 -8.73 -9.68 -19.52
C ILE A 176 -9.42 -9.53 -20.88
N ARG A 177 -8.91 -10.19 -21.94
CA ARG A 177 -9.53 -10.18 -23.27
C ARG A 177 -10.92 -10.83 -23.26
N VAL A 178 -11.10 -11.95 -22.57
CA VAL A 178 -12.40 -12.60 -22.38
C VAL A 178 -13.38 -11.67 -21.65
N LEU A 179 -12.90 -10.93 -20.65
CA LEU A 179 -13.72 -10.01 -19.84
C LEU A 179 -13.92 -8.63 -20.49
N SER A 180 -13.23 -8.33 -21.59
CA SER A 180 -13.13 -6.98 -22.17
C SER A 180 -14.48 -6.32 -22.48
N LEU A 181 -15.47 -7.08 -22.94
CA LEU A 181 -16.82 -6.57 -23.22
C LEU A 181 -17.52 -6.12 -21.93
N TYR A 182 -17.47 -6.94 -20.89
CA TYR A 182 -18.07 -6.63 -19.58
C TYR A 182 -17.36 -5.46 -18.91
N ILE A 183 -16.03 -5.41 -19.02
CA ILE A 183 -15.21 -4.28 -18.59
C ILE A 183 -15.69 -2.99 -19.25
N LYS A 184 -15.82 -2.98 -20.58
CA LYS A 184 -16.28 -1.82 -21.34
C LYS A 184 -17.68 -1.36 -20.91
N ILE A 185 -18.60 -2.29 -20.67
CA ILE A 185 -19.94 -1.99 -20.19
C ILE A 185 -19.87 -1.28 -18.83
N GLN A 186 -19.07 -1.80 -17.89
CA GLN A 186 -18.92 -1.21 -16.56
C GLN A 186 -18.26 0.16 -16.60
N VAL A 187 -17.21 0.35 -17.42
CA VAL A 187 -16.60 1.67 -17.62
C VAL A 187 -17.64 2.67 -18.13
N ASN A 188 -18.44 2.28 -19.13
CA ASN A 188 -19.49 3.16 -19.68
C ASN A 188 -20.54 3.56 -18.64
N ILE A 189 -20.89 2.65 -17.73
CA ILE A 189 -21.88 2.90 -16.66
C ILE A 189 -21.32 3.89 -15.64
N PHE A 190 -20.07 3.71 -15.19
CA PHE A 190 -19.51 4.48 -14.07
C PHE A 190 -18.78 5.77 -14.48
N ALA A 191 -18.14 5.77 -15.65
CA ALA A 191 -17.30 6.87 -16.12
C ALA A 191 -17.81 7.52 -17.42
N GLY A 192 -18.86 6.96 -18.04
CA GLY A 192 -19.43 7.45 -19.29
C GLY A 192 -18.73 6.91 -20.54
N ARG A 193 -19.36 7.11 -21.71
CA ARG A 193 -18.87 6.56 -23.00
C ARG A 193 -17.56 7.15 -23.49
N GLU A 194 -17.25 8.37 -23.06
CA GLU A 194 -16.04 9.12 -23.42
C GLU A 194 -14.89 8.86 -22.42
N ALA A 195 -15.07 7.95 -21.47
CA ALA A 195 -14.04 7.63 -20.48
C ALA A 195 -12.79 7.06 -21.15
N SER A 196 -11.65 7.69 -20.89
CA SER A 196 -10.35 7.22 -21.37
C SER A 196 -9.82 6.10 -20.46
N TYR A 197 -9.57 4.92 -21.02
CA TYR A 197 -8.92 3.80 -20.35
C TYR A 197 -8.26 2.87 -21.37
N CYS A 198 -7.27 2.09 -20.93
CA CYS A 198 -6.55 1.14 -21.78
C CYS A 198 -6.64 -0.27 -21.20
N LEU A 199 -7.09 -1.25 -22.00
CA LEU A 199 -7.14 -2.65 -21.57
C LEU A 199 -5.76 -3.26 -21.36
N LYS A 200 -4.70 -2.72 -21.98
CA LYS A 200 -3.31 -3.16 -21.74
C LYS A 200 -2.81 -2.76 -20.35
N ASP A 201 -3.41 -1.73 -19.76
CA ASP A 201 -3.08 -1.25 -18.42
C ASP A 201 -4.00 -1.88 -17.36
N ALA A 202 -4.91 -2.77 -17.77
CA ALA A 202 -5.78 -3.52 -16.87
C ALA A 202 -5.00 -4.63 -16.18
N GLU A 203 -5.32 -4.89 -14.91
CA GLU A 203 -4.57 -5.81 -14.07
C GLU A 203 -5.51 -6.82 -13.40
N VAL A 204 -5.16 -8.12 -13.46
CA VAL A 204 -5.85 -9.14 -12.66
C VAL A 204 -5.38 -9.02 -11.22
N LEU A 205 -6.20 -8.38 -10.40
CA LEU A 205 -5.91 -8.16 -8.98
C LEU A 205 -5.92 -9.48 -8.22
N TYR A 206 -6.88 -10.35 -8.50
CA TYR A 206 -6.93 -11.70 -7.95
C TYR A 206 -7.87 -12.59 -8.77
N SER A 207 -7.68 -13.90 -8.59
CA SER A 207 -8.63 -14.93 -8.99
C SER A 207 -8.69 -15.96 -7.86
N LYS A 208 -9.88 -16.33 -7.41
CA LYS A 208 -10.04 -17.42 -6.43
C LYS A 208 -11.18 -18.34 -6.84
N LYS A 209 -10.98 -19.64 -6.62
CA LYS A 209 -12.08 -20.62 -6.63
C LYS A 209 -12.89 -20.43 -5.35
N ILE A 210 -14.21 -20.42 -5.48
CA ILE A 210 -15.13 -20.39 -4.36
C ILE A 210 -15.41 -21.86 -4.02
N ASP A 211 -14.90 -22.32 -2.89
CA ASP A 211 -15.13 -23.68 -2.43
C ASP A 211 -16.62 -23.89 -2.15
N LYS A 212 -17.21 -24.85 -2.86
CA LYS A 212 -18.60 -25.27 -2.71
C LYS A 212 -18.66 -26.77 -2.51
N ALA A 213 -19.80 -27.26 -2.01
CA ALA A 213 -20.04 -28.69 -1.84
C ALA A 213 -19.74 -29.46 -3.14
N GLU A 214 -19.26 -30.69 -3.00
CA GLU A 214 -18.63 -31.55 -4.03
C GLU A 214 -19.44 -31.78 -5.33
N TYR A 215 -20.73 -31.39 -5.33
CA TYR A 215 -21.66 -31.56 -6.45
C TYR A 215 -22.06 -30.23 -7.13
N LEU A 216 -21.52 -29.10 -6.69
CA LEU A 216 -21.81 -27.80 -7.30
C LEU A 216 -20.74 -27.45 -8.33
N PRO A 217 -21.13 -26.83 -9.45
CA PRO A 217 -20.18 -26.35 -10.44
C PRO A 217 -19.19 -25.37 -9.83
N ASP A 218 -17.96 -25.41 -10.34
CA ASP A 218 -16.90 -24.51 -9.92
C ASP A 218 -17.30 -23.05 -10.17
N GLU A 219 -17.20 -22.25 -9.12
CA GLU A 219 -17.40 -20.81 -9.19
C GLU A 219 -16.08 -20.09 -8.93
N PHE A 220 -15.77 -19.11 -9.77
CA PHE A 220 -14.57 -18.30 -9.65
C PHE A 220 -14.93 -16.85 -9.43
N GLU A 221 -14.23 -16.22 -8.50
CA GLU A 221 -14.28 -14.77 -8.32
C GLU A 221 -12.99 -14.17 -8.88
N VAL A 222 -13.13 -13.21 -9.80
CA VAL A 222 -12.00 -12.54 -10.46
C VAL A 222 -12.12 -11.03 -10.26
N GLY A 223 -11.13 -10.42 -9.62
CA GLY A 223 -11.03 -8.97 -9.48
C GLY A 223 -10.15 -8.36 -10.56
N ILE A 224 -10.68 -7.42 -11.33
CA ILE A 224 -9.96 -6.65 -12.35
C ILE A 224 -9.83 -5.19 -11.90
N GLY A 225 -8.61 -4.65 -11.99
CA GLY A 225 -8.32 -3.23 -11.78
C GLY A 225 -8.13 -2.50 -13.10
N LEU A 226 -8.67 -1.29 -13.20
CA LEU A 226 -8.54 -0.40 -14.35
C LEU A 226 -8.08 0.99 -13.93
N LYS A 227 -7.32 1.61 -14.83
CA LYS A 227 -6.90 3.02 -14.78
C LYS A 227 -7.76 3.82 -15.75
N ILE A 228 -8.72 4.58 -15.22
CA ILE A 228 -9.69 5.37 -15.99
C ILE A 228 -9.41 6.85 -15.76
N GLY A 229 -9.18 7.60 -16.84
CA GLY A 229 -8.98 9.03 -16.80
C GLY A 229 -8.03 9.52 -17.88
N ASN A 230 -8.06 10.84 -18.11
CA ASN A 230 -7.06 11.56 -18.90
C ASN A 230 -6.62 12.81 -18.12
N PRO A 231 -5.34 12.92 -17.70
CA PRO A 231 -4.27 11.93 -17.88
C PRO A 231 -4.58 10.61 -17.17
N THR A 232 -4.10 9.49 -17.73
CA THR A 232 -4.31 8.17 -17.13
C THR A 232 -3.71 8.14 -15.72
N PRO A 233 -4.49 7.77 -14.69
CA PRO A 233 -3.99 7.75 -13.33
C PRO A 233 -2.89 6.70 -13.20
N LEU A 234 -1.94 6.93 -12.29
CA LEU A 234 -0.87 5.97 -12.01
C LEU A 234 -1.36 4.70 -11.27
N TYR A 235 -2.67 4.62 -11.00
CA TYR A 235 -3.26 3.65 -10.11
C TYR A 235 -4.60 3.13 -10.61
N ASN A 236 -4.95 1.89 -10.26
CA ASN A 236 -6.27 1.32 -10.56
C ASN A 236 -7.34 2.06 -9.74
N ASN A 237 -8.07 2.97 -10.37
CA ASN A 237 -9.12 3.78 -9.75
C ASN A 237 -10.53 3.24 -10.01
N PHE A 238 -10.65 2.13 -10.74
CA PHE A 238 -11.88 1.38 -10.90
C PHE A 238 -11.62 -0.11 -10.73
N ILE A 239 -12.39 -0.76 -9.88
CA ILE A 239 -12.31 -2.20 -9.65
C ILE A 239 -13.64 -2.83 -10.07
N ILE A 240 -13.55 -3.93 -10.81
CA ILE A 240 -14.69 -4.78 -11.17
C ILE A 240 -14.45 -6.18 -10.62
N ILE A 241 -15.43 -6.73 -9.95
CA ILE A 241 -15.42 -8.10 -9.44
C ILE A 241 -16.37 -8.93 -10.29
N PHE A 242 -15.83 -9.93 -10.96
CA PHE A 242 -16.57 -10.90 -11.75
C PHE A 242 -16.83 -12.16 -10.94
N LEU A 243 -18.01 -12.73 -11.12
CA LEU A 243 -18.35 -14.09 -10.73
C LEU A 243 -18.53 -14.93 -11.99
N ILE A 244 -17.68 -15.93 -12.16
CA ILE A 244 -17.68 -16.84 -13.31
C ILE A 244 -18.19 -18.19 -12.84
N LYS A 245 -19.28 -18.67 -13.44
CA LYS A 245 -19.93 -19.94 -13.13
C LYS A 245 -20.38 -20.60 -14.41
N ASP A 246 -19.98 -21.84 -14.68
CA ASP A 246 -20.44 -22.59 -15.87
C ASP A 246 -20.25 -21.80 -17.19
N ASN A 247 -19.13 -21.07 -17.31
CA ASN A 247 -18.83 -20.12 -18.40
C ASN A 247 -19.74 -18.89 -18.50
N VAL A 248 -20.66 -18.70 -17.57
CA VAL A 248 -21.45 -17.47 -17.42
C VAL A 248 -20.65 -16.47 -16.58
N ILE A 249 -20.40 -15.29 -17.15
CA ILE A 249 -19.72 -14.18 -16.48
C ILE A 249 -20.78 -13.20 -15.97
N ASN A 250 -20.80 -12.98 -14.66
CA ASN A 250 -21.63 -11.97 -14.00
C ASN A 250 -20.75 -10.91 -13.34
N ILE A 251 -21.23 -9.67 -13.27
CA ILE A 251 -20.62 -8.64 -12.41
C ILE A 251 -21.19 -8.84 -11.00
N LYS A 252 -20.31 -9.20 -10.06
CA LYS A 252 -20.63 -9.29 -8.64
C LYS A 252 -20.67 -7.92 -7.99
N ASP A 253 -19.67 -7.09 -8.31
CA ASP A 253 -19.55 -5.72 -7.80
C ASP A 253 -18.66 -4.89 -8.74
N SER A 254 -18.77 -3.57 -8.65
CA SER A 254 -17.93 -2.63 -9.38
C SER A 254 -17.93 -1.29 -8.68
N LYS A 255 -16.74 -0.71 -8.44
CA LYS A 255 -16.63 0.53 -7.66
C LYS A 255 -15.52 1.43 -8.16
N MET A 256 -15.85 2.72 -8.28
CA MET A 256 -14.88 3.80 -8.42
C MET A 256 -14.21 4.05 -7.07
N ILE A 257 -12.88 4.08 -7.07
CA ILE A 257 -12.08 4.47 -5.92
C ILE A 257 -11.76 5.95 -6.09
N ASN A 258 -12.57 6.78 -5.46
CA ASN A 258 -12.27 8.20 -5.33
C ASN A 258 -11.28 8.35 -4.17
N MET A 259 -10.15 9.00 -4.44
CA MET A 259 -9.33 9.61 -3.38
C MET A 259 -10.02 10.88 -2.90
#